data_AF-A0A4R0HUJ5-F1
#
_entry.id   AF-A0A4R0HUJ5-F1
#
_cell.length_a   1.000
_cell.length_b   1.000
_cell.length_c   1.000
_cell.angle_alpha   90.00
_cell.angle_beta   90.00
_cell.angle_gamma   90.00
#
_symmetry.space_group_name_H-M   'P 1'
#
loop_
_entity.id
_entity.type
_entity.pdbx_description
1 polymer ?
#
loop_
_entity_poly.entity_id
_entity_poly.type
_entity_poly.pdbx_seq_one_letter_code
_entity_poly.pdbx_strand_id
1 'polypeptide(L)'
;MFVVPSLFTLSSSTPLTDSDPMVVYRATNQRAMWSDATVPGGAGLLSPHRLRYLRAIGPGQSTTALAERFGVSPSAANQALRAMAAQGLVRPRRDGRAVIYERTPLGDQLAE
;
A
#
# COMPACT_ATOMS: atom_id res chain seq x y z
N MET A 1 10.59 -0.08 -31.04
CA MET A 1 9.31 -0.61 -30.53
C MET A 1 9.17 -0.20 -29.08
N PHE A 2 8.19 0.64 -28.77
CA PHE A 2 7.97 1.18 -27.43
C PHE A 2 6.76 0.53 -26.76
N VAL A 3 6.81 0.36 -25.43
CA VAL A 3 5.69 -0.14 -24.65
C VAL A 3 5.28 0.95 -23.68
N VAL A 4 4.04 1.41 -23.78
CA VAL A 4 3.55 2.58 -23.05
C VAL A 4 2.41 2.17 -22.11
N PRO A 5 2.61 2.16 -20.79
CA PRO A 5 1.53 1.96 -19.84
C PRO A 5 0.61 3.18 -19.85
N SER A 6 -0.70 2.96 -19.89
CA SER A 6 -1.70 4.03 -19.84
C SER A 6 -2.81 3.73 -18.83
N LEU A 7 -3.27 4.79 -18.17
CA LEU A 7 -4.41 4.77 -17.24
C LEU A 7 -5.75 4.87 -17.97
N PHE A 8 -5.74 5.34 -19.22
CA PHE A 8 -6.96 5.69 -19.97
C PHE A 8 -7.37 4.65 -21.01
N THR A 9 -6.66 3.51 -21.10
CA THR A 9 -7.05 2.41 -22.00
C THR A 9 -7.62 1.23 -21.21
N LEU A 10 -8.68 0.64 -21.76
CA LEU A 10 -9.32 -0.56 -21.20
C LEU A 10 -8.75 -1.84 -21.80
N SER A 11 -8.17 -1.75 -22.99
CA SER A 11 -7.53 -2.81 -23.77
C SER A 11 -6.20 -2.33 -24.35
N SER A 12 -5.35 -3.26 -24.78
CA SER A 12 -4.12 -2.93 -25.51
C SER A 12 -4.47 -2.36 -26.89
N SER A 13 -3.81 -1.28 -27.30
CA SER A 13 -3.95 -0.69 -28.62
C SER A 13 -2.59 -0.36 -29.23
N THR A 14 -2.51 -0.41 -30.55
CA THR A 14 -1.35 -0.02 -31.32
C THR A 14 -1.76 1.16 -32.20
N PRO A 15 -1.46 2.41 -31.80
CA PRO A 15 -1.79 3.56 -32.64
C PRO A 15 -1.08 3.43 -33.99
N LEU A 16 -1.84 3.60 -35.06
CA LEU A 16 -1.30 3.60 -36.42
C LEU A 16 -0.85 5.03 -36.73
N THR A 17 0.45 5.25 -36.64
CA THR A 17 1.12 6.53 -36.83
C THR A 17 2.44 6.27 -37.57
N ASP A 18 2.94 7.25 -38.33
CA ASP A 18 4.23 7.18 -39.04
C ASP A 18 5.45 7.24 -38.09
N SER A 19 5.23 7.24 -36.78
CA SER A 19 6.29 7.14 -35.76
C SER A 19 6.70 5.70 -35.49
N ASP A 20 7.75 5.51 -34.69
CA ASP A 20 8.18 4.20 -34.24
C ASP A 20 7.01 3.37 -33.65
N PRO A 21 6.91 2.06 -33.98
CA PRO A 21 5.82 1.22 -33.52
C PRO A 21 5.74 1.16 -32.00
N MET A 22 4.53 1.34 -31.46
CA MET A 22 4.28 1.27 -30.02
C MET A 22 3.03 0.46 -29.64
N VAL A 23 3.08 -0.15 -28.47
CA VAL A 23 1.95 -0.82 -27.83
C VAL A 23 1.56 -0.02 -26.60
N VAL A 24 0.37 0.56 -26.63
CA VAL A 24 -0.25 1.19 -25.47
C VAL A 24 -1.04 0.10 -24.74
N TYR A 25 -0.77 -0.10 -23.45
CA TYR A 25 -1.43 -1.14 -22.68
C TYR A 25 -1.97 -0.60 -21.36
N ARG A 26 -2.97 -1.30 -20.82
CA ARG A 26 -3.55 -0.94 -19.53
C ARG A 26 -2.48 -1.06 -18.44
N ALA A 27 -2.17 0.04 -17.78
CA ALA A 27 -1.28 0.03 -16.63
C ALA A 27 -1.83 -0.93 -15.56
N THR A 28 -1.00 -1.86 -15.09
CA THR A 28 -1.35 -2.72 -13.95
C THR A 28 -1.30 -1.91 -12.66
N ASN A 29 -2.12 -2.27 -11.68
CA ASN A 29 -2.15 -1.61 -10.37
C ASN A 29 -2.57 -0.13 -10.39
N GLN A 30 -3.47 0.26 -11.29
CA GLN A 30 -4.01 1.65 -11.39
C GLN A 30 -4.50 2.19 -10.04
N ARG A 31 -5.07 1.31 -9.19
CA ARG A 31 -5.52 1.67 -7.85
C ARG A 31 -4.42 2.23 -6.94
N ALA A 32 -3.18 1.76 -7.09
CA ALA A 32 -2.05 2.27 -6.32
C ALA A 32 -1.48 3.59 -6.88
N MET A 33 -1.88 3.99 -8.10
CA MET A 33 -1.48 5.27 -8.71
C MET A 33 -2.37 6.42 -8.26
N TRP A 34 -3.57 6.15 -7.75
CA TRP A 34 -4.37 7.13 -7.03
C TRP A 34 -3.89 7.22 -5.57
N SER A 35 -3.46 8.41 -5.15
CA SER A 35 -3.28 8.71 -3.74
C SER A 35 -4.62 9.14 -3.14
N ASP A 36 -5.24 8.28 -2.32
CA ASP A 36 -6.26 8.76 -1.40
C ASP A 36 -5.58 9.72 -0.42
N ALA A 37 -5.96 11.00 -0.47
CA ALA A 37 -5.54 11.98 0.52
C ALA A 37 -6.17 11.60 1.86
N THR A 38 -5.50 10.75 2.63
CA THR A 38 -5.93 10.42 3.98
C THR A 38 -5.66 11.63 4.85
N VAL A 39 -6.73 12.31 5.28
CA VAL A 39 -6.61 13.37 6.29
C VAL A 39 -6.17 12.70 7.59
N PRO A 40 -5.03 13.06 8.19
CA PRO A 40 -4.57 12.44 9.43
C PRO A 40 -5.60 12.59 10.54
N GLY A 41 -6.25 11.48 10.90
CA GLY A 41 -7.15 11.44 12.05
C GLY A 41 -6.34 11.42 13.35
N GLY A 42 -6.29 12.55 14.05
CA GLY A 42 -5.88 12.68 15.46
C GLY A 42 -4.72 11.79 15.90
N ALA A 43 -3.50 12.13 15.47
CA ALA A 43 -2.26 11.43 15.82
C ALA A 43 -1.92 11.40 17.34
N GLY A 44 -2.72 12.06 18.19
CA GLY A 44 -2.46 12.21 19.62
C GLY A 44 -2.77 11.01 20.53
N LEU A 45 -3.27 9.88 20.02
CA LEU A 45 -3.71 8.75 20.86
C LEU A 45 -3.23 7.38 20.34
N LEU A 46 -1.95 7.26 20.00
CA LEU A 46 -1.35 5.94 19.83
C LEU A 46 -1.06 5.32 21.19
N SER A 47 -1.74 4.22 21.51
CA SER A 47 -1.39 3.42 22.68
C SER A 47 0.00 2.79 22.48
N PRO A 48 0.77 2.53 23.57
CA PRO A 48 2.08 1.91 23.47
C PRO A 48 2.10 0.60 22.66
N HIS A 49 1.01 -0.17 22.74
CA HIS A 49 0.83 -1.39 21.96
C HIS A 49 0.78 -1.13 20.45
N ARG A 50 0.07 -0.08 20.01
CA ARG A 50 0.00 0.29 18.59
C ARG A 50 1.32 0.86 18.10
N LEU A 51 2.05 1.58 18.94
CA LEU A 51 3.40 2.07 18.60
C LEU A 51 4.38 0.91 18.36
N ARG A 52 4.31 -0.14 19.18
CA ARG A 52 5.11 -1.37 18.97
C ARG A 52 4.77 -2.05 17.64
N TYR A 53 3.48 -2.13 17.30
CA TYR A 53 3.03 -2.62 16.01
C TYR A 53 3.58 -1.79 14.85
N LEU A 54 3.49 -0.46 14.94
CA LEU A 54 3.97 0.46 13.91
C LEU A 54 5.47 0.32 13.69
N ARG A 55 6.26 0.30 14.77
CA ARG A 55 7.72 0.07 14.72
C ARG A 55 8.08 -1.29 14.12
N ALA A 56 7.26 -2.30 14.36
CA ALA A 56 7.50 -3.65 13.85
C ALA A 56 7.29 -3.80 12.34
N ILE A 57 6.52 -2.91 11.70
CA ILE A 57 6.24 -2.96 10.26
C ILE A 57 7.48 -2.57 9.43
N GLY A 58 8.37 -1.72 9.96
CA GLY A 58 9.61 -1.37 9.27
C GLY A 58 9.37 -0.85 7.85
N PRO A 59 10.10 -1.32 6.82
CA PRO A 59 9.88 -0.94 5.42
C PRO A 59 8.71 -1.68 4.74
N GLY A 60 8.12 -2.69 5.39
CA GLY A 60 7.03 -3.49 4.82
C GLY A 60 6.88 -4.86 5.48
N GLN A 61 5.68 -5.23 5.94
CA GLN A 61 5.41 -6.55 6.52
C GLN A 61 4.02 -7.09 6.15
N SER A 62 3.90 -8.41 6.03
CA SER A 62 2.61 -9.06 5.83
C SER A 62 1.83 -9.20 7.14
N THR A 63 0.50 -9.27 7.06
CA THR A 63 -0.35 -9.51 8.23
C THR A 63 0.01 -10.79 8.97
N THR A 64 0.36 -11.86 8.25
CA THR A 64 0.72 -13.16 8.84
C THR A 64 2.05 -13.08 9.58
N ALA A 65 3.08 -12.46 8.99
CA ALA A 65 4.37 -12.27 9.66
C ALA A 65 4.23 -11.42 10.92
N LEU A 66 3.36 -10.41 10.90
CA LEU A 66 3.08 -9.58 12.07
C LEU A 66 2.32 -10.37 13.16
N ALA A 67 1.32 -11.15 12.77
CA ALA A 67 0.55 -11.99 13.69
C ALA A 67 1.44 -12.99 14.43
N GLU A 68 2.33 -13.68 13.71
CA GLU A 68 3.32 -14.58 14.28
C GLU A 68 4.27 -13.87 15.25
N ARG A 69 4.82 -12.73 14.85
CA ARG A 69 5.78 -11.96 15.66
C ARG A 69 5.19 -11.48 16.99
N PHE A 70 3.90 -11.12 17.00
CA PHE A 70 3.22 -10.64 18.20
C PHE A 70 2.43 -11.71 18.95
N GLY A 71 2.43 -12.97 18.47
CA GLY A 71 1.70 -14.07 19.09
C GLY A 71 0.18 -13.86 19.11
N VAL A 72 -0.39 -13.20 18.09
CA VAL A 72 -1.83 -12.94 17.99
C VAL A 72 -2.44 -13.68 16.80
N SER A 73 -3.77 -13.77 16.75
CA SER A 73 -4.44 -14.31 15.57
C SER A 73 -4.28 -13.39 14.35
N PRO A 74 -4.25 -13.94 13.11
CA PRO A 74 -4.24 -13.13 11.89
C PRO A 74 -5.41 -12.13 11.82
N SER A 75 -6.58 -12.50 12.37
CA SER A 75 -7.74 -11.60 12.42
C SER A 75 -7.49 -10.39 13.31
N ALA A 76 -6.90 -10.58 14.50
CA ALA A 76 -6.57 -9.49 15.41
C ALA A 76 -5.50 -8.56 14.81
N ALA A 77 -4.46 -9.12 14.20
CA ALA A 77 -3.44 -8.34 13.49
C ALA A 77 -4.05 -7.54 12.34
N ASN A 78 -4.93 -8.15 11.54
CA ASN A 78 -5.61 -7.49 10.43
C ASN A 78 -6.50 -6.33 10.92
N GLN A 79 -7.22 -6.52 12.03
CA GLN A 79 -8.05 -5.48 12.63
C GLN A 79 -7.21 -4.27 13.06
N ALA A 80 -6.07 -4.50 13.72
CA ALA A 80 -5.14 -3.45 14.11
C ALA A 80 -4.56 -2.72 12.89
N LEU A 81 -4.14 -3.45 11.86
CA LEU A 81 -3.61 -2.89 10.62
C LEU A 81 -4.63 -2.07 9.85
N ARG A 82 -5.90 -2.51 9.79
CA ARG A 82 -6.99 -1.74 9.19
C ARG A 82 -7.27 -0.45 9.93
N ALA A 83 -7.25 -0.47 11.27
CA ALA A 83 -7.42 0.75 12.07
C ALA A 83 -6.27 1.75 11.83
N MET A 84 -5.01 1.27 11.78
CA MET A 84 -3.85 2.11 11.46
C MET A 84 -3.91 2.65 10.02
N ALA A 85 -4.41 1.86 9.07
CA ALA A 85 -4.60 2.32 7.69
C ALA A 85 -5.69 3.40 7.58
N ALA A 86 -6.79 3.25 8.33
CA ALA A 86 -7.85 4.26 8.40
C ALA A 86 -7.36 5.59 9.01
N GLN A 87 -6.32 5.55 9.83
CA GLN A 87 -5.66 6.73 10.40
C GLN A 87 -4.55 7.30 9.49
N GLY A 88 -4.25 6.66 8.36
CA GLY A 88 -3.18 7.08 7.45
C GLY A 88 -1.77 6.79 7.95
N LEU A 89 -1.60 5.90 8.94
CA LEU A 89 -0.29 5.53 9.49
C LEU A 89 0.42 4.45 8.69
N VAL A 90 -0.35 3.61 8.02
CA VAL A 90 0.15 2.53 7.17
C VAL A 90 -0.66 2.44 5.89
N ARG A 91 -0.03 1.97 4.81
CA ARG A 91 -0.70 1.72 3.54
C ARG A 91 -0.59 0.26 3.13
N PRO A 92 -1.67 -0.38 2.64
CA PRO A 92 -1.59 -1.72 2.08
C PRO A 92 -1.09 -1.68 0.63
N ARG A 93 -0.12 -2.53 0.31
CA ARG A 93 0.35 -2.83 -1.04
C ARG A 93 0.15 -4.32 -1.31
N ARG A 94 -0.48 -4.67 -2.42
CA ARG A 94 -0.64 -6.08 -2.80
C ARG A 94 0.65 -6.58 -3.45
N ASP A 95 1.20 -7.67 -2.92
CA ASP A 95 2.41 -8.30 -3.43
C ASP A 95 2.11 -9.79 -3.69
N GLY A 96 1.83 -10.10 -4.96
CA GLY A 96 1.32 -11.41 -5.37
C GLY A 96 0.04 -11.80 -4.64
N ARG A 97 0.12 -12.86 -3.83
CA ARG A 97 -1.00 -13.41 -3.04
C ARG A 97 -1.11 -12.79 -1.64
N ALA A 98 -0.14 -11.97 -1.24
CA ALA A 98 -0.10 -11.34 0.07
C ALA A 98 -0.44 -9.84 -0.01
N VAL A 99 -0.87 -9.29 1.13
CA VAL A 99 -0.91 -7.84 1.35
C VAL A 99 0.23 -7.50 2.29
N ILE A 100 1.10 -6.60 1.83
CA ILE A 100 2.19 -6.02 2.60
C ILE A 100 1.72 -4.66 3.08
N TYR A 101 1.86 -4.40 4.37
CA TYR A 101 1.62 -3.09 4.96
C TYR A 101 2.94 -2.35 5.08
N GLU A 102 2.99 -1.12 4.61
CA GLU A 102 4.14 -0.22 4.70
C GLU A 102 3.79 1.00 5.55
N ARG A 103 4.76 1.56 6.27
CA ARG A 103 4.56 2.84 6.96
C ARG A 103 4.38 3.98 5.96
N THR A 104 3.51 4.91 6.30
CA THR A 104 3.43 6.20 5.60
C THR A 104 4.46 7.17 6.21
N PRO A 105 4.74 8.32 5.57
CA PRO A 105 5.61 9.34 6.18
C PRO A 105 5.15 9.77 7.58
N LEU A 106 3.83 9.84 7.81
CA LEU A 106 3.27 10.09 9.14
C LEU A 106 3.54 8.94 10.11
N GLY A 107 3.43 7.69 9.64
CA GLY A 107 3.76 6.51 10.42
C GLY A 107 5.25 6.42 10.78
N ASP A 108 6.14 6.92 9.90
CA ASP A 108 7.57 6.99 10.18
C ASP A 108 7.88 8.02 11.27
N GLN A 109 7.30 9.23 11.18
CA GLN A 109 7.45 10.29 12.20
C GLN A 109 7.02 9.85 13.61
N LEU A 110 6.04 8.94 13.70
CA LEU A 110 5.55 8.42 14.99
C LEU A 110 6.28 7.16 15.46
N ALA A 111 7.04 6.52 14.59
CA ALA A 111 7.79 5.32 14.92
C ALA A 111 9.18 5.63 15.49
N GLU A 112 9.74 6.79 15.14
CA GLU A 112 10.92 7.39 15.80
C GLU A 112 10.62 7.71 17.28
#